data_AF-A0A933YMW2-F1
#
_entry.id   AF-A0A933YMW2-F1
#
_cell.length_a   1.000
_cell.length_b   1.000
_cell.length_c   1.000
_cell.angle_alpha   90.00
_cell.angle_beta   90.00
_cell.angle_gamma   90.00
#
_symmetry.space_group_name_H-M   'P 1'
#
loop_
_entity.id
_entity.type
_entity.pdbx_description
1 polymer ?
#
loop_
_entity_poly.entity_id
_entity_poly.type
_entity_poly.pdbx_seq_one_letter_code
_entity_poly.pdbx_strand_id
1 'polypeptide(L)'
;MRNTGQTIGGFAGTPGVDINIAPGWDVTTGNASTILAVLDSGIPLSASEFSGRIMQGYDYANNDNDPTDDLGHGTNVASVAAAAGNNSSLLAGVNWMCRILPYKILNSSNFGFYSWWAAALMAAADSGAGIINMSVGGIGNSSTLENAITYAANSGAIIVVCMMNDNNAVPYYPAAYNNVIAIGAINNRNQRAVPFCWGGGSSYGNHIDFSAPGELILGLHYLDPNATTSYWCGTSQATPLVTGIVSLMVGLDSSLTFQSVYDKLKQSAHDQVGPPSEDTPGFDQYFGWGRVDAYGAIQAVLPVQLVSFVATVTSSRHVFSEWRTVSEVNNYGFEMQRRQHVQEQFQTLPNSFVPGHGTTNTPQYYSYTDSTVFVGSFQYRLKQIDLDGIVHFTEPIQVNVITSIKTGNIPTEFSLKQNYPNPFNPETKIDFEIPGAGSVMLNVFDLLGRRVAVLVNEQLIAGSHSTEWNASGFVSGVYYYQLRAGGLVQTKKLVLLR
;
A
#
# COMPACT_ATOMS: atom_id res chain seq x y z
N MET A 1 7.98 -5.49 16.41
CA MET A 1 7.97 -4.75 15.13
C MET A 1 7.55 -3.28 15.24
N ARG A 2 7.05 -2.81 16.39
CA ARG A 2 6.80 -1.38 16.65
C ARG A 2 7.79 -0.86 17.69
N ASN A 3 8.46 0.24 17.41
CA ASN A 3 9.44 0.86 18.29
C ASN A 3 8.86 2.16 18.87
N THR A 4 8.45 2.10 20.13
CA THR A 4 7.96 3.24 20.91
C THR A 4 9.04 3.79 21.84
N GLY A 5 10.31 3.43 21.63
CA GLY A 5 11.42 3.74 22.51
C GLY A 5 11.60 2.75 23.67
N GLN A 6 11.00 1.56 23.58
CA GLN A 6 11.17 0.53 24.60
C GLN A 6 12.62 0.02 24.67
N THR A 7 13.03 -0.41 25.86
CA THR A 7 14.35 -1.01 26.08
C THR A 7 14.33 -2.49 25.73
N ILE A 8 15.19 -2.90 24.80
CA ILE A 8 15.40 -4.31 24.41
C ILE A 8 16.89 -4.62 24.54
N GLY A 9 17.24 -5.73 25.19
CA GLY A 9 18.65 -6.12 25.40
C GLY A 9 19.49 -5.08 26.15
N GLY A 10 18.86 -4.25 26.99
CA GLY A 10 19.54 -3.18 27.74
C GLY A 10 19.69 -1.85 27.00
N PHE A 11 19.25 -1.77 25.74
CA PHE A 11 19.33 -0.55 24.93
C PHE A 11 17.94 0.02 24.65
N ALA A 12 17.72 1.28 25.05
CA ALA A 12 16.51 2.02 24.69
C ALA A 12 16.49 2.29 23.18
N GLY A 13 15.39 1.93 22.52
CA GLY A 13 15.19 2.26 21.11
C GLY A 13 14.93 3.75 20.90
N THR A 14 15.08 4.19 19.65
CA THR A 14 14.59 5.50 19.20
C THR A 14 13.17 5.31 18.66
N PRO A 15 12.14 6.00 19.20
CA PRO A 15 10.77 5.88 18.72
C PRO A 15 10.66 6.11 17.21
N GLY A 16 9.86 5.30 16.52
CA GLY A 16 9.70 5.37 15.06
C GLY A 16 10.87 4.77 14.26
N VAL A 17 11.89 4.21 14.92
CA VAL A 17 12.89 3.37 14.26
C VAL A 17 12.37 1.94 14.17
N ASP A 18 11.52 1.72 13.18
CA ASP A 18 10.95 0.43 12.81
C ASP A 18 10.56 0.43 11.32
N ILE A 19 9.89 -0.63 10.88
CA ILE A 19 9.40 -0.76 9.50
C ILE A 19 8.00 -0.14 9.29
N ASN A 20 7.45 0.58 10.26
CA ASN A 20 6.13 1.22 10.19
C ASN A 20 4.98 0.27 9.81
N ILE A 21 5.03 -1.00 10.26
CA ILE A 21 4.06 -2.04 9.86
C ILE A 21 2.67 -1.90 10.50
N ALA A 22 2.57 -1.32 11.70
CA ALA A 22 1.30 -1.23 12.43
C ALA A 22 0.18 -0.53 11.61
N PRO A 23 0.39 0.67 11.04
CA PRO A 23 -0.59 1.27 10.14
C PRO A 23 -0.71 0.53 8.79
N GLY A 24 0.30 -0.25 8.39
CA GLY A 24 0.21 -1.16 7.24
C GLY A 24 -0.86 -2.24 7.42
N TRP A 25 -1.00 -2.78 8.64
CA TRP A 25 -2.04 -3.76 8.96
C TRP A 25 -3.46 -3.20 8.97
N ASP A 26 -3.64 -1.89 9.11
CA ASP A 26 -4.94 -1.24 8.93
C ASP A 26 -5.39 -1.26 7.45
N VAL A 27 -4.44 -1.44 6.51
CA VAL A 27 -4.70 -1.58 5.07
C VAL A 27 -4.89 -3.05 4.69
N THR A 28 -3.93 -3.90 5.05
CA THR A 28 -3.96 -5.33 4.76
C THR A 28 -3.12 -6.11 5.75
N THR A 29 -3.60 -7.30 6.10
CA THR A 29 -2.86 -8.28 6.90
C THR A 29 -2.39 -9.47 6.07
N GLY A 30 -2.58 -9.39 4.75
CA GLY A 30 -2.16 -10.38 3.78
C GLY A 30 -3.33 -11.02 3.03
N ASN A 31 -3.00 -11.99 2.17
CA ASN A 31 -3.95 -12.75 1.38
C ASN A 31 -3.56 -14.24 1.40
N ALA A 32 -4.54 -15.12 1.58
CA ALA A 32 -4.32 -16.57 1.59
C ALA A 32 -3.95 -17.15 0.21
N SER A 33 -4.19 -16.41 -0.88
CA SER A 33 -3.73 -16.81 -2.21
C SER A 33 -2.20 -16.72 -2.33
N THR A 34 -1.56 -15.78 -1.63
CA THR A 34 -0.12 -15.53 -1.66
C THR A 34 0.66 -16.71 -1.07
N ILE A 35 1.65 -17.20 -1.82
CA ILE A 35 2.58 -18.23 -1.40
C ILE A 35 3.93 -17.58 -1.09
N LEU A 36 4.39 -17.72 0.15
CA LEU A 36 5.70 -17.30 0.63
C LEU A 36 6.56 -18.54 0.88
N ALA A 37 7.61 -18.72 0.09
CA ALA A 37 8.57 -19.80 0.29
C ALA A 37 9.67 -19.40 1.27
N VAL A 38 9.96 -20.26 2.25
CA VAL A 38 11.06 -20.09 3.20
C VAL A 38 12.10 -21.16 2.89
N LEU A 39 13.21 -20.73 2.28
CA LEU A 39 14.36 -21.58 1.99
C LEU A 39 15.38 -21.39 3.12
N ASP A 40 15.36 -22.30 4.08
CA ASP A 40 16.16 -22.18 5.31
C ASP A 40 16.47 -23.56 5.92
N SER A 41 16.62 -23.68 7.23
CA SER A 41 16.85 -24.90 8.01
C SER A 41 15.60 -25.72 8.27
N GLY A 42 14.46 -25.32 7.70
CA GLY A 42 13.14 -25.91 7.94
C GLY A 42 12.23 -24.95 8.70
N ILE A 43 11.00 -25.39 8.99
CA ILE A 43 10.06 -24.67 9.86
C ILE A 43 9.41 -25.64 10.86
N PRO A 44 8.85 -25.18 11.99
CA PRO A 44 8.14 -26.05 12.91
C PRO A 44 6.73 -26.35 12.37
N LEU A 45 6.54 -27.55 11.81
CA LEU A 45 5.27 -27.96 11.20
C LEU A 45 4.10 -28.03 12.21
N SER A 46 4.41 -28.15 13.50
CA SER A 46 3.44 -28.20 14.61
C SER A 46 3.15 -26.85 15.27
N ALA A 47 3.68 -25.75 14.75
CA ALA A 47 3.48 -24.43 15.35
C ALA A 47 2.06 -23.89 15.08
N SER A 48 1.35 -23.51 16.15
CA SER A 48 0.00 -22.94 16.10
C SER A 48 -0.02 -21.64 15.30
N GLU A 49 1.07 -20.87 15.32
CA GLU A 49 1.23 -19.64 14.54
C GLU A 49 1.13 -19.87 13.02
N PHE A 50 1.36 -21.08 12.53
CA PHE A 50 1.32 -21.42 11.11
C PHE A 50 0.14 -22.34 10.74
N SER A 51 -0.74 -22.64 11.69
CA SER A 51 -1.81 -23.62 11.52
C SER A 51 -2.70 -23.32 10.30
N GLY A 52 -2.92 -24.33 9.47
CA GLY A 52 -3.75 -24.24 8.26
C GLY A 52 -3.12 -23.48 7.08
N ARG A 53 -1.88 -22.98 7.21
CA ARG A 53 -1.20 -22.20 6.16
C ARG A 53 0.04 -22.87 5.58
N ILE A 54 0.54 -23.93 6.21
CA ILE A 54 1.71 -24.67 5.73
C ILE A 54 1.34 -25.52 4.50
N MET A 55 2.10 -25.35 3.43
CA MET A 55 2.07 -26.20 2.24
C MET A 55 3.08 -27.35 2.38
N GLN A 56 2.89 -28.44 1.63
CA GLN A 56 3.86 -29.52 1.57
C GLN A 56 5.18 -29.00 1.00
N GLY A 57 6.24 -29.10 1.78
CA GLY A 57 7.59 -28.73 1.42
C GLY A 57 8.50 -29.92 1.16
N TYR A 58 9.81 -29.67 1.12
CA TYR A 58 10.83 -30.71 0.93
C TYR A 58 12.10 -30.41 1.73
N ASP A 59 12.77 -31.46 2.21
CA ASP A 59 14.07 -31.40 2.85
C ASP A 59 15.15 -31.87 1.89
N TYR A 60 15.94 -30.92 1.37
CA TYR A 60 17.08 -31.19 0.52
C TYR A 60 18.33 -31.60 1.29
N ALA A 61 18.42 -31.25 2.57
CA ALA A 61 19.56 -31.59 3.42
C ALA A 61 19.56 -33.08 3.79
N ASN A 62 18.38 -33.66 4.03
CA ASN A 62 18.20 -35.07 4.36
C ASN A 62 17.55 -35.89 3.23
N ASN A 63 17.08 -35.24 2.16
CA ASN A 63 16.48 -35.85 0.99
C ASN A 63 15.19 -36.62 1.30
N ASP A 64 14.24 -35.95 1.94
CA ASP A 64 12.90 -36.47 2.23
C ASP A 64 11.82 -35.35 2.19
N ASN A 65 10.56 -35.71 2.46
CA ASN A 65 9.43 -34.78 2.43
C ASN A 65 9.15 -34.11 3.80
N ASP A 66 10.10 -34.13 4.74
CA ASP A 66 9.94 -33.58 6.09
C ASP A 66 10.83 -32.34 6.30
N PRO A 67 10.37 -31.14 5.93
CA PRO A 67 11.11 -29.89 6.11
C PRO A 67 11.04 -29.35 7.55
N THR A 68 10.90 -30.22 8.55
CA THR A 68 10.88 -29.82 9.96
C THR A 68 12.21 -29.20 10.36
N ASP A 69 12.15 -28.09 11.10
CA ASP A 69 13.35 -27.42 11.61
C ASP A 69 13.99 -28.18 12.78
N ASP A 70 15.28 -28.47 12.65
CA ASP A 70 16.13 -29.12 13.67
C ASP A 70 17.30 -28.24 14.13
N LEU A 71 17.33 -26.96 13.70
CA LEU A 71 18.36 -25.97 14.02
C LEU A 71 17.79 -24.75 14.74
N GLY A 72 16.65 -24.24 14.25
CA GLY A 72 15.91 -23.12 14.80
C GLY A 72 15.99 -21.80 14.03
N HIS A 73 16.92 -21.68 13.09
CA HIS A 73 17.08 -20.45 12.30
C HIS A 73 15.85 -20.21 11.40
N GLY A 74 15.37 -21.24 10.71
CA GLY A 74 14.24 -21.16 9.81
C GLY A 74 12.91 -20.96 10.53
N THR A 75 12.76 -21.55 11.73
CA THR A 75 11.66 -21.25 12.66
C THR A 75 11.59 -19.76 12.98
N ASN A 76 12.72 -19.16 13.36
CA ASN A 76 12.77 -17.74 13.70
C ASN A 76 12.42 -16.88 12.48
N VAL A 77 13.09 -17.12 11.34
CA VAL A 77 12.88 -16.42 10.07
C VAL A 77 11.42 -16.49 9.61
N ALA A 78 10.84 -17.69 9.55
CA ALA A 78 9.46 -17.90 9.14
C ALA A 78 8.47 -17.19 10.07
N SER A 79 8.73 -17.18 11.38
CA SER A 79 7.84 -16.51 12.34
C SER A 79 7.84 -14.99 12.18
N VAL A 80 9.01 -14.40 11.88
CA VAL A 80 9.12 -12.95 11.63
C VAL A 80 8.37 -12.56 10.36
N ALA A 81 8.49 -13.36 9.30
CA ALA A 81 7.80 -13.07 8.05
C ALA A 81 6.29 -13.32 8.15
N ALA A 82 5.88 -14.42 8.80
CA ALA A 82 4.58 -15.03 8.53
C ALA A 82 3.83 -15.62 9.73
N ALA A 83 4.23 -15.39 10.99
CA ALA A 83 3.41 -15.81 12.14
C ALA A 83 2.02 -15.14 12.11
N ALA A 84 1.00 -15.86 12.59
CA ALA A 84 -0.35 -15.32 12.65
C ALA A 84 -0.41 -14.09 13.56
N GLY A 85 -1.27 -13.14 13.23
CA GLY A 85 -1.51 -11.96 14.06
C GLY A 85 -2.88 -12.01 14.74
N ASN A 86 -3.03 -11.17 15.77
CA ASN A 86 -4.29 -10.95 16.48
C ASN A 86 -4.96 -12.21 17.06
N ASN A 87 -4.15 -13.19 17.44
CA ASN A 87 -4.58 -14.46 18.05
C ASN A 87 -4.28 -14.51 19.57
N SER A 88 -3.89 -13.38 20.17
CA SER A 88 -3.44 -13.27 21.57
C SER A 88 -2.28 -14.20 21.95
N SER A 89 -1.49 -14.62 20.96
CA SER A 89 -0.35 -15.51 21.14
C SER A 89 0.98 -14.79 20.90
N LEU A 90 2.04 -15.39 21.44
CA LEU A 90 3.47 -15.06 21.43
C LEU A 90 3.92 -13.80 20.67
N LEU A 91 3.73 -13.76 19.35
CA LEU A 91 4.16 -12.67 18.47
C LEU A 91 3.28 -12.61 17.22
N ALA A 92 3.42 -11.54 16.42
CA ALA A 92 2.82 -11.43 15.09
C ALA A 92 3.93 -11.33 14.04
N GLY A 93 3.80 -12.10 12.96
CA GLY A 93 4.61 -11.95 11.76
C GLY A 93 4.17 -10.74 10.96
N VAL A 94 4.91 -10.37 9.91
CA VAL A 94 4.52 -9.26 9.03
C VAL A 94 3.28 -9.61 8.19
N ASN A 95 3.21 -10.80 7.58
CA ASN A 95 2.04 -11.28 6.84
C ASN A 95 1.30 -12.37 7.61
N TRP A 96 0.05 -12.12 8.00
CA TRP A 96 -0.70 -13.03 8.87
C TRP A 96 -1.42 -14.14 8.10
N MET A 97 -1.58 -13.98 6.79
CA MET A 97 -2.53 -14.77 6.00
C MET A 97 -1.89 -15.61 4.90
N CYS A 98 -0.65 -15.32 4.49
CA CYS A 98 -0.01 -16.08 3.40
C CYS A 98 0.12 -17.57 3.71
N ARG A 99 0.13 -18.37 2.64
CA ARG A 99 0.55 -19.77 2.70
C ARG A 99 2.07 -19.85 2.74
N ILE A 100 2.59 -20.76 3.56
CA ILE A 100 4.01 -20.91 3.83
C ILE A 100 4.49 -22.18 3.16
N LEU A 101 5.46 -22.07 2.25
CA LEU A 101 6.07 -23.20 1.54
C LEU A 101 7.50 -23.43 2.06
N PRO A 102 7.71 -24.39 2.98
CA PRO A 102 9.02 -24.61 3.57
C PRO A 102 9.92 -25.47 2.68
N TYR A 103 11.14 -25.01 2.44
CA TYR A 103 12.20 -25.84 1.86
C TYR A 103 13.40 -25.84 2.77
N LYS A 104 13.75 -27.02 3.30
CA LYS A 104 14.92 -27.20 4.16
C LYS A 104 16.15 -27.40 3.28
N ILE A 105 16.99 -26.39 3.26
CA ILE A 105 18.23 -26.27 2.46
C ILE A 105 19.48 -26.12 3.32
N LEU A 106 19.31 -26.10 4.65
CA LEU A 106 20.37 -26.17 5.64
C LEU A 106 20.16 -27.37 6.56
N ASN A 107 21.24 -28.09 6.85
CA ASN A 107 21.24 -29.17 7.83
C ASN A 107 21.33 -28.63 9.28
N SER A 108 21.26 -29.54 10.25
CA SER A 108 21.36 -29.25 11.69
C SER A 108 22.68 -28.60 12.14
N SER A 109 23.68 -28.52 11.27
CA SER A 109 24.97 -27.87 11.51
C SER A 109 25.08 -26.51 10.81
N ASN A 110 23.94 -25.94 10.37
CA ASN A 110 23.86 -24.68 9.64
C ASN A 110 24.66 -24.67 8.32
N PHE A 111 24.67 -25.81 7.62
CA PHE A 111 25.39 -25.98 6.36
C PHE A 111 24.44 -26.38 5.22
N GLY A 112 24.69 -25.86 4.02
CA GLY A 112 23.95 -26.22 2.81
C GLY A 112 24.79 -26.14 1.54
N PHE A 113 24.42 -26.92 0.53
CA PHE A 113 25.04 -26.85 -0.79
C PHE A 113 24.25 -25.95 -1.73
N TYR A 114 24.94 -25.23 -2.61
CA TYR A 114 24.29 -24.45 -3.67
C TYR A 114 23.39 -25.29 -4.60
N SER A 115 23.66 -26.59 -4.76
CA SER A 115 22.78 -27.50 -5.50
C SER A 115 21.42 -27.67 -4.82
N TRP A 116 21.38 -27.75 -3.49
CA TRP A 116 20.13 -27.79 -2.71
C TRP A 116 19.37 -26.47 -2.87
N TRP A 117 20.10 -25.35 -2.79
CA TRP A 117 19.51 -24.02 -2.88
C TRP A 117 18.90 -23.78 -4.26
N ALA A 118 19.63 -24.14 -5.32
CA ALA A 118 19.16 -24.05 -6.70
C ALA A 118 17.93 -24.94 -6.96
N ALA A 119 17.94 -26.18 -6.45
CA ALA A 119 16.81 -27.08 -6.59
C ALA A 119 15.56 -26.55 -5.87
N ALA A 120 15.71 -26.02 -4.65
CA ALA A 120 14.62 -25.42 -3.88
C ALA A 120 14.06 -24.16 -4.54
N LEU A 121 14.92 -23.31 -5.13
CA LEU A 121 14.49 -22.12 -5.90
C LEU A 121 13.60 -22.50 -7.09
N MET A 122 14.02 -23.50 -7.87
CA MET A 122 13.21 -24.00 -8.99
C MET A 122 11.91 -24.62 -8.50
N ALA A 123 11.94 -25.45 -7.45
CA ALA A 123 10.74 -26.07 -6.90
C ALA A 123 9.75 -25.05 -6.29
N ALA A 124 10.25 -23.98 -5.67
CA ALA A 124 9.42 -22.88 -5.18
C ALA A 124 8.72 -22.16 -6.33
N ALA A 125 9.45 -21.84 -7.40
CA ALA A 125 8.89 -21.23 -8.60
C ALA A 125 7.84 -22.13 -9.27
N ASP A 126 8.13 -23.42 -9.43
CA ASP A 126 7.21 -24.40 -10.00
C ASP A 126 5.94 -24.60 -9.15
N SER A 127 6.06 -24.37 -7.84
CA SER A 127 4.92 -24.38 -6.90
C SER A 127 4.12 -23.08 -6.89
N GLY A 128 4.49 -22.10 -7.72
CA GLY A 128 3.84 -20.80 -7.81
C GLY A 128 4.14 -19.86 -6.64
N ALA A 129 5.28 -20.03 -5.95
CA ALA A 129 5.71 -19.10 -4.93
C ALA A 129 5.93 -17.71 -5.53
N GLY A 130 5.13 -16.73 -5.12
CA GLY A 130 5.30 -15.34 -5.56
C GLY A 130 6.41 -14.61 -4.81
N ILE A 131 6.80 -15.11 -3.63
CA ILE A 131 7.84 -14.53 -2.78
C ILE A 131 8.72 -15.64 -2.22
N ILE A 132 10.04 -15.44 -2.22
CA ILE A 132 11.03 -16.38 -1.71
C ILE A 132 11.96 -15.66 -0.73
N ASN A 133 12.03 -16.12 0.52
CA ASN A 133 13.01 -15.67 1.50
C ASN A 133 14.22 -16.60 1.51
N MET A 134 15.42 -16.05 1.35
CA MET A 134 16.68 -16.76 1.56
C MET A 134 17.58 -16.01 2.54
N SER A 135 17.51 -16.40 3.81
CA SER A 135 18.38 -15.87 4.87
C SER A 135 19.69 -16.67 4.96
N VAL A 136 20.30 -16.94 3.80
CA VAL A 136 21.50 -17.75 3.61
C VAL A 136 22.41 -17.10 2.56
N GLY A 137 23.71 -17.38 2.63
CA GLY A 137 24.64 -16.92 1.60
C GLY A 137 26.02 -17.57 1.71
N GLY A 138 26.79 -17.43 0.63
CA GLY A 138 28.17 -17.92 0.53
C GLY A 138 29.04 -17.00 -0.32
N ILE A 139 30.37 -17.13 -0.17
CA ILE A 139 31.35 -16.23 -0.82
C ILE A 139 31.63 -16.56 -2.30
N GLY A 140 31.17 -17.70 -2.79
CA GLY A 140 31.45 -18.17 -4.15
C GLY A 140 30.35 -17.81 -5.13
N ASN A 141 30.71 -17.25 -6.30
CA ASN A 141 29.80 -17.18 -7.45
C ASN A 141 29.57 -18.59 -8.03
N SER A 142 28.35 -18.88 -8.47
CA SER A 142 27.93 -20.14 -9.08
C SER A 142 26.88 -19.91 -10.15
N SER A 143 27.21 -20.28 -11.39
CA SER A 143 26.26 -20.25 -12.51
C SER A 143 25.01 -21.08 -12.27
N THR A 144 25.11 -22.17 -11.50
CA THR A 144 23.95 -23.00 -11.15
C THR A 144 22.98 -22.24 -10.26
N LEU A 145 23.48 -21.53 -9.25
CA LEU A 145 22.66 -20.72 -8.35
C LEU A 145 22.08 -19.49 -9.09
N GLU A 146 22.89 -18.79 -9.88
CA GLU A 146 22.45 -17.64 -10.68
C GLU A 146 21.36 -18.01 -11.69
N ASN A 147 21.49 -19.15 -12.36
CA ASN A 147 20.46 -19.67 -13.27
C ASN A 147 19.15 -19.98 -12.54
N ALA A 148 19.22 -20.54 -11.33
CA ALA A 148 18.04 -20.84 -10.53
C ALA A 148 17.33 -19.57 -10.02
N ILE A 149 18.10 -18.56 -9.59
CA ILE A 149 17.58 -17.22 -9.26
C ILE A 149 16.86 -16.62 -10.47
N THR A 150 17.50 -16.67 -11.64
CA THR A 150 16.93 -16.16 -12.89
C THR A 150 15.66 -16.92 -13.28
N TYR A 151 15.62 -18.25 -13.11
CA TYR A 151 14.43 -19.06 -13.38
C TYR A 151 13.26 -18.67 -12.47
N ALA A 152 13.51 -18.54 -11.17
CA ALA A 152 12.47 -18.14 -10.22
C ALA A 152 11.96 -16.72 -10.49
N ALA A 153 12.86 -15.77 -10.77
CA ALA A 153 12.50 -14.40 -11.14
C ALA A 153 11.66 -14.34 -12.43
N ASN A 154 12.04 -15.11 -13.46
CA ASN A 154 11.28 -15.20 -14.72
C ASN A 154 9.91 -15.86 -14.56
N SER A 155 9.73 -16.66 -13.50
CA SER A 155 8.43 -17.24 -13.14
C SER A 155 7.55 -16.25 -12.35
N GLY A 156 8.03 -15.03 -12.11
CA GLY A 156 7.33 -13.97 -11.38
C GLY A 156 7.62 -13.94 -9.88
N ALA A 157 8.52 -14.79 -9.36
CA ALA A 157 8.85 -14.79 -7.95
C ALA A 157 9.78 -13.62 -7.58
N ILE A 158 9.50 -12.96 -6.46
CA ILE A 158 10.37 -11.93 -5.89
C ILE A 158 11.22 -12.55 -4.79
N ILE A 159 12.53 -12.45 -4.94
CA ILE A 159 13.51 -13.15 -4.10
C ILE A 159 14.18 -12.13 -3.17
N VAL A 160 14.09 -12.35 -1.87
CA VAL A 160 14.63 -11.46 -0.84
C VAL A 160 15.74 -12.20 -0.08
N VAL A 161 16.91 -11.57 0.03
CA VAL A 161 18.16 -12.24 0.44
C VAL A 161 18.94 -11.40 1.44
N CYS A 162 19.70 -12.04 2.35
CA CYS A 162 20.45 -11.33 3.38
C CYS A 162 21.87 -10.90 2.92
N MET A 163 22.35 -9.76 3.39
CA MET A 163 23.71 -9.25 3.11
C MET A 163 24.85 -10.02 3.82
N MET A 164 24.54 -10.94 4.74
CA MET A 164 25.48 -11.64 5.63
C MET A 164 26.03 -10.77 6.78
N ASN A 165 26.79 -11.39 7.69
CA ASN A 165 26.97 -10.90 9.06
C ASN A 165 28.44 -10.68 9.47
N ASP A 166 29.34 -10.47 8.49
CA ASP A 166 30.78 -10.39 8.71
C ASP A 166 31.32 -8.94 8.78
N ASN A 167 30.44 -7.93 8.76
CA ASN A 167 30.80 -6.50 8.78
C ASN A 167 31.88 -6.14 7.75
N ASN A 168 31.68 -6.56 6.51
CA ASN A 168 32.63 -6.30 5.43
C ASN A 168 31.88 -5.97 4.12
N ALA A 169 32.65 -5.59 3.10
CA ALA A 169 32.15 -5.28 1.76
C ALA A 169 32.23 -6.47 0.77
N VAL A 170 32.46 -7.69 1.26
CA VAL A 170 32.64 -8.87 0.40
C VAL A 170 31.30 -9.20 -0.27
N PRO A 171 31.29 -9.45 -1.59
CA PRO A 171 30.09 -9.94 -2.27
C PRO A 171 29.74 -11.35 -1.80
N TYR A 172 28.59 -11.49 -1.13
CA TYR A 172 28.00 -12.79 -0.81
C TYR A 172 26.88 -13.11 -1.80
N TYR A 173 26.74 -14.37 -2.15
CA TYR A 173 25.75 -14.87 -3.10
C TYR A 173 24.70 -15.69 -2.33
N PRO A 174 23.39 -15.45 -2.56
CA PRO A 174 22.83 -14.78 -3.74
C PRO A 174 22.71 -13.24 -3.69
N ALA A 175 23.04 -12.57 -2.59
CA ALA A 175 22.88 -11.10 -2.46
C ALA A 175 23.56 -10.26 -3.55
N ALA A 176 24.68 -10.75 -4.11
CA ALA A 176 25.39 -10.07 -5.18
C ALA A 176 24.89 -10.39 -6.60
N TYR A 177 23.84 -11.21 -6.77
CA TYR A 177 23.21 -11.44 -8.08
C TYR A 177 22.21 -10.34 -8.43
N ASN A 178 21.85 -10.27 -9.71
CA ASN A 178 20.68 -9.50 -10.15
C ASN A 178 19.38 -10.25 -9.82
N ASN A 179 18.23 -9.57 -9.93
CA ASN A 179 16.88 -10.11 -9.72
C ASN A 179 16.60 -10.58 -8.29
N VAL A 180 17.35 -10.08 -7.31
CA VAL A 180 17.10 -10.28 -5.88
C VAL A 180 16.99 -8.93 -5.20
N ILE A 181 16.44 -8.92 -3.99
CA ILE A 181 16.41 -7.77 -3.09
C ILE A 181 17.32 -8.07 -1.89
N ALA A 182 18.47 -7.43 -1.81
CA ALA A 182 19.52 -7.65 -0.81
C ALA A 182 19.36 -6.74 0.42
N ILE A 183 19.27 -7.36 1.60
CA ILE A 183 18.85 -6.69 2.84
C ILE A 183 19.98 -6.61 3.87
N GLY A 184 20.36 -5.37 4.22
CA GLY A 184 21.21 -5.06 5.37
C GLY A 184 20.42 -4.95 6.67
N ALA A 185 21.14 -4.89 7.79
CA ALA A 185 20.55 -4.83 9.13
C ALA A 185 20.89 -3.53 9.86
N ILE A 186 19.86 -2.96 10.50
CA ILE A 186 20.00 -1.86 11.46
C ILE A 186 19.57 -2.28 12.87
N ASN A 187 19.99 -1.52 13.85
CA ASN A 187 19.51 -1.63 15.22
C ASN A 187 18.27 -0.76 15.49
N ASN A 188 17.73 -0.88 16.70
CA ASN A 188 16.55 -0.14 17.18
C ASN A 188 16.80 1.38 17.40
N ARG A 189 17.99 1.90 17.04
CA ARG A 189 18.40 3.30 17.15
C ARG A 189 18.81 3.90 15.80
N ASN A 190 18.50 3.20 14.71
CA ASN A 190 18.72 3.60 13.31
C ASN A 190 20.18 3.53 12.86
N GLN A 191 21.02 2.83 13.59
CA GLN A 191 22.42 2.63 13.21
C GLN A 191 22.55 1.29 12.49
N ARG A 192 23.49 1.18 11.56
CA ARG A 192 23.87 -0.12 11.00
C ARG A 192 24.25 -1.06 12.15
N ALA A 193 23.75 -2.28 12.11
CA ALA A 193 23.86 -3.22 13.22
C ALA A 193 25.28 -3.78 13.32
N VAL A 194 26.14 -3.06 14.04
CA VAL A 194 27.52 -3.44 14.32
C VAL A 194 27.89 -3.07 15.77
N PRO A 195 28.30 -4.04 16.60
CA PRO A 195 28.20 -5.48 16.37
C PRO A 195 26.76 -6.00 16.49
N PHE A 196 26.49 -7.24 16.07
CA PHE A 196 25.28 -7.95 16.52
C PHE A 196 25.42 -8.47 17.95
N CYS A 197 24.33 -8.95 18.55
CA CYS A 197 24.30 -9.47 19.92
C CYS A 197 25.20 -10.70 20.18
N TRP A 198 25.75 -11.33 19.14
CA TRP A 198 26.69 -12.45 19.22
C TRP A 198 28.07 -12.14 18.61
N GLY A 199 28.32 -10.90 18.17
CA GLY A 199 29.53 -10.51 17.41
C GLY A 199 29.25 -10.31 15.91
N GLY A 200 30.29 -10.05 15.11
CA GLY A 200 30.13 -9.73 13.69
C GLY A 200 29.44 -8.39 13.45
N GLY A 201 28.64 -8.27 12.40
CA GLY A 201 27.83 -7.08 12.10
C GLY A 201 27.29 -7.09 10.68
N SER A 202 26.34 -6.20 10.36
CA SER A 202 25.77 -6.13 9.01
C SER A 202 26.86 -5.89 7.99
N SER A 203 27.05 -6.86 7.09
CA SER A 203 27.83 -6.65 5.87
C SER A 203 27.16 -5.60 4.99
N TYR A 204 27.94 -5.03 4.10
CA TYR A 204 27.61 -3.86 3.31
C TYR A 204 28.26 -3.96 1.91
N GLY A 205 28.10 -2.96 1.06
CA GLY A 205 28.69 -2.89 -0.27
C GLY A 205 27.66 -2.54 -1.34
N ASN A 206 28.11 -2.22 -2.55
CA ASN A 206 27.24 -1.71 -3.63
C ASN A 206 26.15 -2.66 -4.14
N HIS A 207 26.08 -3.88 -3.61
CA HIS A 207 25.07 -4.87 -3.93
C HIS A 207 23.95 -4.95 -2.88
N ILE A 208 23.99 -4.09 -1.85
CA ILE A 208 22.84 -3.89 -0.94
C ILE A 208 21.74 -3.11 -1.66
N ASP A 209 20.48 -3.40 -1.35
CA ASP A 209 19.33 -2.65 -1.86
C ASP A 209 18.66 -1.82 -0.76
N PHE A 210 18.37 -2.43 0.39
CA PHE A 210 17.65 -1.79 1.48
C PHE A 210 18.16 -2.27 2.84
N SER A 211 17.75 -1.58 3.89
CA SER A 211 17.97 -2.00 5.26
C SER A 211 16.68 -2.22 6.03
N ALA A 212 16.70 -3.14 6.99
CA ALA A 212 15.61 -3.35 7.93
C ALA A 212 16.13 -3.69 9.33
N PRO A 213 15.31 -3.56 10.40
CA PRO A 213 15.72 -3.96 11.74
C PRO A 213 16.17 -5.42 11.80
N GLY A 214 17.40 -5.65 12.25
CA GLY A 214 18.00 -6.98 12.34
C GLY A 214 18.65 -7.28 13.70
N GLU A 215 18.62 -6.34 14.65
CA GLU A 215 19.13 -6.56 16.01
C GLU A 215 17.99 -6.88 16.98
N LEU A 216 18.14 -7.98 17.74
CA LEU A 216 17.23 -8.42 18.80
C LEU A 216 15.77 -8.53 18.31
N ILE A 217 15.59 -9.22 17.19
CA ILE A 217 14.28 -9.53 16.62
C ILE A 217 13.73 -10.77 17.32
N LEU A 218 12.52 -10.65 17.86
CA LEU A 218 11.81 -11.74 18.54
C LEU A 218 11.15 -12.65 17.50
N GLY A 219 11.40 -13.95 17.59
CA GLY A 219 10.71 -14.97 16.80
C GLY A 219 10.44 -16.22 17.63
N LEU A 220 9.76 -17.20 17.04
CA LEU A 220 9.51 -18.48 17.69
C LEU A 220 10.82 -19.23 17.99
N HIS A 221 10.77 -20.09 19.00
CA HIS A 221 11.87 -20.98 19.34
C HIS A 221 11.51 -22.43 18.97
N TYR A 222 12.35 -23.10 18.19
CA TYR A 222 12.01 -24.37 17.54
C TYR A 222 11.77 -25.56 18.48
N LEU A 223 12.40 -25.60 19.66
CA LEU A 223 12.17 -26.68 20.63
C LEU A 223 10.76 -26.65 21.23
N ASP A 224 10.14 -25.46 21.32
CA ASP A 224 8.78 -25.30 21.81
C ASP A 224 8.13 -24.08 21.11
N PRO A 225 7.75 -24.25 19.83
CA PRO A 225 7.30 -23.15 18.98
C PRO A 225 5.87 -22.70 19.32
N ASN A 226 5.22 -23.35 20.29
CA ASN A 226 3.88 -23.04 20.76
C ASN A 226 3.86 -22.30 22.10
N ALA A 227 4.96 -22.29 22.84
CA ALA A 227 5.03 -21.62 24.14
C ALA A 227 6.23 -20.68 24.29
N THR A 228 7.26 -20.78 23.45
CA THR A 228 8.51 -20.05 23.65
C THR A 228 8.96 -19.24 22.44
N THR A 229 9.62 -18.12 22.76
CA THR A 229 10.19 -17.18 21.79
C THR A 229 11.65 -16.92 22.13
N SER A 230 12.43 -16.51 21.13
CA SER A 230 13.84 -16.14 21.33
C SER A 230 14.22 -14.93 20.49
N TYR A 231 15.16 -14.13 21.03
CA TYR A 231 15.74 -13.00 20.32
C TYR A 231 16.91 -13.45 19.46
N TRP A 232 16.91 -13.04 18.20
CA TRP A 232 17.99 -13.29 17.25
C TRP A 232 18.51 -11.99 16.67
N CYS A 233 19.75 -12.02 16.16
CA CYS A 233 20.39 -10.88 15.53
C CYS A 233 21.04 -11.30 14.22
N GLY A 234 20.87 -10.50 13.16
CA GLY A 234 21.48 -10.73 11.87
C GLY A 234 20.75 -10.04 10.73
N THR A 235 21.41 -9.93 9.57
CA THR A 235 20.73 -9.65 8.29
C THR A 235 19.69 -10.72 7.97
N SER A 236 19.88 -11.95 8.48
CA SER A 236 18.89 -13.03 8.48
C SER A 236 17.57 -12.66 9.16
N GLN A 237 17.56 -11.78 10.17
CA GLN A 237 16.33 -11.32 10.83
C GLN A 237 15.73 -10.09 10.14
N ALA A 238 16.54 -9.27 9.47
CA ALA A 238 16.09 -8.14 8.67
C ALA A 238 15.36 -8.61 7.39
N THR A 239 15.89 -9.64 6.72
CA THR A 239 15.37 -10.22 5.47
C THR A 239 13.88 -10.65 5.54
N PRO A 240 13.42 -11.40 6.56
CA PRO A 240 12.02 -11.82 6.66
C PRO A 240 11.05 -10.66 6.94
N LEU A 241 11.51 -9.55 7.52
CA LEU A 241 10.67 -8.36 7.64
C LEU A 241 10.34 -7.81 6.26
N VAL A 242 11.36 -7.67 5.39
CA VAL A 242 11.15 -7.19 4.01
C VAL A 242 10.39 -8.20 3.18
N THR A 243 10.69 -9.49 3.31
CA THR A 243 9.92 -10.57 2.67
C THR A 243 8.43 -10.47 3.02
N GLY A 244 8.11 -10.23 4.29
CA GLY A 244 6.74 -10.04 4.74
C GLY A 244 6.07 -8.82 4.10
N ILE A 245 6.77 -7.69 4.00
CA ILE A 245 6.26 -6.46 3.34
C ILE A 245 5.96 -6.75 1.87
N VAL A 246 6.91 -7.35 1.14
CA VAL A 246 6.73 -7.75 -0.26
C VAL A 246 5.54 -8.71 -0.40
N SER A 247 5.37 -9.63 0.53
CA SER A 247 4.25 -10.57 0.55
C SER A 247 2.90 -9.87 0.76
N LEU A 248 2.83 -8.82 1.56
CA LEU A 248 1.63 -7.98 1.70
C LEU A 248 1.33 -7.21 0.40
N MET A 249 2.36 -6.66 -0.25
CA MET A 249 2.23 -5.95 -1.53
C MET A 249 1.68 -6.86 -2.64
N VAL A 250 2.27 -8.05 -2.82
CA VAL A 250 1.81 -9.06 -3.79
C VAL A 250 0.42 -9.60 -3.44
N GLY A 251 0.07 -9.63 -2.14
CA GLY A 251 -1.27 -10.01 -1.70
C GLY A 251 -2.36 -8.99 -2.03
N LEU A 252 -1.99 -7.71 -2.20
CA LEU A 252 -2.87 -6.64 -2.67
C LEU A 252 -3.01 -6.64 -4.19
N ASP A 253 -1.90 -6.79 -4.90
CA ASP A 253 -1.87 -6.88 -6.36
C ASP A 253 -0.88 -7.95 -6.82
N SER A 254 -1.42 -9.09 -7.27
CA SER A 254 -0.62 -10.22 -7.74
C SER A 254 -0.02 -10.00 -9.14
N SER A 255 -0.31 -8.88 -9.80
CA SER A 255 0.28 -8.51 -11.09
C SER A 255 1.58 -7.71 -10.97
N LEU A 256 1.97 -7.33 -9.74
CA LEU A 256 3.19 -6.60 -9.48
C LEU A 256 4.42 -7.37 -9.97
N THR A 257 5.25 -6.69 -10.75
CA THR A 257 6.55 -7.21 -11.20
C THR A 257 7.63 -6.93 -10.15
N PHE A 258 8.75 -7.65 -10.23
CA PHE A 258 9.95 -7.37 -9.43
C PHE A 258 10.31 -5.89 -9.43
N GLN A 259 10.39 -5.26 -10.62
CA GLN A 259 10.77 -3.87 -10.76
C GLN A 259 9.75 -2.93 -10.08
N SER A 260 8.45 -3.20 -10.23
CA SER A 260 7.41 -2.38 -9.60
C SER A 260 7.47 -2.45 -8.07
N VAL A 261 7.70 -3.65 -7.50
CA VAL A 261 7.88 -3.80 -6.05
C VAL A 261 9.16 -3.10 -5.59
N TYR A 262 10.27 -3.28 -6.31
CA TYR A 262 11.54 -2.64 -6.00
C TYR A 262 11.40 -1.11 -5.96
N ASP A 263 10.78 -0.52 -6.99
CA ASP A 263 10.60 0.93 -7.08
C ASP A 263 9.67 1.47 -5.98
N LYS A 264 8.60 0.73 -5.63
CA LYS A 264 7.70 1.11 -4.54
C LYS A 264 8.40 1.04 -3.18
N LEU A 265 9.20 0.00 -2.93
CA LEU A 265 10.03 -0.08 -1.72
C LEU A 265 11.00 1.11 -1.65
N LYS A 266 11.71 1.39 -2.74
CA LYS A 266 12.64 2.53 -2.84
C LYS A 266 11.98 3.88 -2.63
N GLN A 267 10.83 4.14 -3.24
CA GLN A 267 10.12 5.41 -3.09
C GLN A 267 9.61 5.64 -1.66
N SER A 268 9.26 4.54 -0.96
CA SER A 268 8.75 4.60 0.40
C SER A 268 9.83 4.56 1.48
N ALA A 269 11.05 4.13 1.14
CA ALA A 269 12.12 3.95 2.11
C ALA A 269 12.52 5.27 2.78
N HIS A 270 12.83 5.18 4.06
CA HIS A 270 13.46 6.27 4.79
C HIS A 270 14.95 6.28 4.50
N ASP A 271 15.38 7.27 3.72
CA ASP A 271 16.78 7.61 3.50
C ASP A 271 17.34 8.45 4.67
N GLN A 272 18.66 8.54 4.80
CA GLN A 272 19.34 9.30 5.87
C GLN A 272 18.99 8.81 7.27
N VAL A 273 18.94 7.49 7.41
CA VAL A 273 18.61 6.77 8.64
C VAL A 273 19.82 6.58 9.55
N GLY A 274 21.03 6.51 8.99
CA GLY A 274 22.28 6.30 9.69
C GLY A 274 23.05 7.58 10.06
N PRO A 275 24.26 7.43 10.64
CA PRO A 275 25.15 8.56 10.85
C PRO A 275 25.64 9.13 9.51
N PRO A 276 25.85 10.46 9.37
CA PRO A 276 26.28 11.08 8.11
C PRO A 276 27.61 10.57 7.53
N SER A 277 28.40 9.81 8.31
CA SER A 277 29.64 9.18 7.86
C SER A 277 29.41 7.88 7.08
N GLU A 278 28.27 7.22 7.29
CA GLU A 278 27.89 5.99 6.59
C GLU A 278 26.66 6.21 5.69
N ASP A 279 25.87 7.26 5.90
CA ASP A 279 24.61 7.48 5.20
C ASP A 279 24.62 8.85 4.51
N THR A 280 24.48 8.83 3.18
CA THR A 280 24.48 10.02 2.32
C THR A 280 23.21 10.04 1.48
N PRO A 281 22.63 11.23 1.18
CA PRO A 281 21.38 11.30 0.43
C PRO A 281 21.36 10.43 -0.83
N GLY A 282 20.32 9.62 -0.98
CA GLY A 282 20.12 8.69 -2.07
C GLY A 282 20.60 7.28 -1.75
N PHE A 283 21.34 6.68 -2.68
CA PHE A 283 21.91 5.35 -2.47
C PHE A 283 23.26 5.46 -1.79
N ASP A 284 23.49 4.62 -0.78
CA ASP A 284 24.80 4.39 -0.21
C ASP A 284 25.08 2.89 0.01
N GLN A 285 26.36 2.55 0.18
CA GLN A 285 26.81 1.16 0.29
C GLN A 285 26.47 0.51 1.65
N TYR A 286 26.05 1.26 2.66
CA TYR A 286 25.83 0.78 4.03
C TYR A 286 24.35 0.53 4.32
N PHE A 287 23.47 1.36 3.77
CA PHE A 287 22.02 1.32 3.99
C PHE A 287 21.22 1.04 2.71
N GLY A 288 21.85 1.10 1.53
CA GLY A 288 21.16 0.97 0.24
C GLY A 288 20.36 2.22 -0.07
N TRP A 289 19.09 2.05 -0.42
CA TRP A 289 18.10 3.14 -0.53
C TRP A 289 17.51 3.56 0.83
N GLY A 290 18.06 3.04 1.93
CA GLY A 290 17.62 3.35 3.29
C GLY A 290 16.76 2.26 3.93
N ARG A 291 16.12 2.62 5.03
CA ARG A 291 15.28 1.71 5.82
C ARG A 291 13.90 1.56 5.18
N VAL A 292 13.45 0.33 4.95
CA VAL A 292 12.11 0.09 4.39
C VAL A 292 10.98 0.65 5.27
N ASP A 293 9.92 1.16 4.63
CA ASP A 293 8.64 1.53 5.25
C ASP A 293 7.52 0.64 4.69
N ALA A 294 7.00 -0.24 5.53
CA ALA A 294 5.92 -1.17 5.17
C ALA A 294 4.65 -0.42 4.79
N TYR A 295 4.23 0.58 5.57
CA TYR A 295 3.00 1.32 5.30
C TYR A 295 3.13 2.14 4.02
N GLY A 296 4.26 2.82 3.82
CA GLY A 296 4.54 3.55 2.59
C GLY A 296 4.54 2.63 1.36
N ALA A 297 5.20 1.46 1.44
CA ALA A 297 5.26 0.49 0.36
C ALA A 297 3.86 -0.10 0.03
N ILE A 298 3.08 -0.43 1.06
CA ILE A 298 1.71 -0.94 0.92
C ILE A 298 0.78 0.11 0.30
N GLN A 299 0.85 1.36 0.77
CA GLN A 299 0.07 2.46 0.20
C GLN A 299 0.43 2.70 -1.27
N ALA A 300 1.70 2.52 -1.64
CA ALA A 300 2.14 2.66 -3.03
C ALA A 300 1.63 1.58 -3.98
N VAL A 301 1.07 0.48 -3.46
CA VAL A 301 0.35 -0.51 -4.26
C VAL A 301 -1.10 -0.08 -4.52
N LEU A 302 -1.70 0.67 -3.60
CA LEU A 302 -3.09 1.08 -3.76
C LEU A 302 -3.21 2.11 -4.89
N PRO A 303 -4.26 2.00 -5.73
CA PRO A 303 -4.53 3.01 -6.75
C PRO A 303 -4.81 4.36 -6.08
N VAL A 304 -4.60 5.45 -6.83
CA VAL A 304 -5.06 6.79 -6.43
C VAL A 304 -6.52 6.70 -6.02
N GLN A 305 -6.82 7.14 -4.80
CA GLN A 305 -8.18 7.08 -4.28
C GLN A 305 -8.99 8.25 -4.83
N LEU A 306 -9.61 8.01 -5.98
CA LEU A 306 -10.57 8.90 -6.60
C LEU A 306 -11.88 8.88 -5.82
N VAL A 307 -12.32 10.04 -5.33
CA VAL A 307 -13.60 10.18 -4.63
C VAL A 307 -14.73 10.51 -5.57
N SER A 308 -14.46 11.29 -6.61
CA SER A 308 -15.45 11.69 -7.59
C SER A 308 -14.82 11.92 -8.95
N PHE A 309 -15.55 11.55 -10.00
CA PHE A 309 -15.32 11.99 -11.36
C PHE A 309 -16.67 12.31 -12.01
N VAL A 310 -16.84 13.56 -12.41
CA VAL A 310 -18.09 14.08 -12.95
C VAL A 310 -17.77 14.80 -14.26
N ALA A 311 -18.61 14.59 -15.28
CA ALA A 311 -18.57 15.34 -16.53
C ALA A 311 -19.95 15.91 -16.83
N THR A 312 -20.01 17.21 -17.09
CA THR A 312 -21.24 17.97 -17.32
C THR A 312 -21.18 18.71 -18.65
N VAL A 313 -22.31 18.75 -19.36
CA VAL A 313 -22.43 19.51 -20.61
C VAL A 313 -22.63 20.98 -20.27
N THR A 314 -21.66 21.83 -20.61
CA THR A 314 -21.75 23.29 -20.37
C THR A 314 -22.25 24.05 -21.60
N SER A 315 -22.07 23.48 -22.80
CA SER A 315 -22.72 23.93 -24.03
C SER A 315 -22.74 22.80 -25.07
N SER A 316 -23.39 23.00 -26.21
CA SER A 316 -23.44 22.01 -27.30
C SER A 316 -22.07 21.65 -27.91
N ARG A 317 -20.99 22.33 -27.47
CA ARG A 317 -19.60 22.08 -27.87
C ARG A 317 -18.61 22.02 -26.69
N HIS A 318 -19.10 21.95 -25.45
CA HIS A 318 -18.23 21.90 -24.29
C HIS A 318 -18.76 20.90 -23.26
N VAL A 319 -17.87 19.99 -22.83
CA VAL A 319 -18.07 19.15 -21.65
C VAL A 319 -17.02 19.51 -20.62
N PHE A 320 -17.46 20.01 -19.46
CA PHE A 320 -16.61 20.30 -18.32
C PHE A 320 -16.54 19.07 -17.42
N SER A 321 -15.32 18.61 -17.13
CA SER A 321 -15.07 17.49 -16.26
C SER A 321 -14.28 17.93 -15.04
N GLU A 322 -14.66 17.42 -13.88
CA GLU A 322 -13.98 17.64 -12.61
C GLU A 322 -13.80 16.33 -11.85
N TRP A 323 -12.70 16.21 -11.13
CA TRP A 323 -12.44 15.06 -10.27
C TRP A 323 -11.64 15.42 -9.04
N ARG A 324 -11.78 14.57 -8.03
CA ARG A 324 -11.14 14.74 -6.73
C ARG A 324 -10.44 13.46 -6.30
N THR A 325 -9.21 13.60 -5.82
CA THR A 325 -8.48 12.54 -5.11
C THR A 325 -8.51 12.84 -3.62
N VAL A 326 -8.56 11.82 -2.75
CA VAL A 326 -8.31 11.98 -1.30
C VAL A 326 -6.86 11.71 -0.93
N SER A 327 -6.21 10.86 -1.70
CA SER A 327 -4.77 10.63 -1.67
C SER A 327 -4.28 10.31 -3.07
N GLU A 328 -3.02 10.62 -3.32
CA GLU A 328 -2.30 10.25 -4.52
C GLU A 328 -1.04 9.54 -4.10
N VAL A 329 -0.71 8.48 -4.82
CA VAL A 329 0.57 7.80 -4.66
C VAL A 329 1.15 7.62 -6.04
N ASN A 330 2.41 8.03 -6.20
CA ASN A 330 3.15 7.87 -7.45
C ASN A 330 2.46 8.53 -8.66
N ASN A 331 1.60 9.53 -8.48
CA ASN A 331 0.75 10.05 -9.55
C ASN A 331 1.50 11.10 -10.40
N TYR A 332 1.84 10.75 -11.65
CA TYR A 332 2.39 11.70 -12.62
C TYR A 332 1.32 12.66 -13.15
N GLY A 333 0.09 12.15 -13.35
CA GLY A 333 -1.05 12.97 -13.76
C GLY A 333 -2.14 12.18 -14.46
N PHE A 334 -3.07 12.91 -15.06
CA PHE A 334 -4.26 12.35 -15.67
C PHE A 334 -4.39 12.80 -17.12
N GLU A 335 -4.86 11.90 -17.98
CA GLU A 335 -5.33 12.22 -19.33
C GLU A 335 -6.84 11.93 -19.42
N MET A 336 -7.59 12.82 -20.07
CA MET A 336 -8.99 12.58 -20.36
C MET A 336 -9.12 11.72 -21.62
N GLN A 337 -9.87 10.63 -21.54
CA GLN A 337 -10.19 9.81 -22.71
C GLN A 337 -11.68 9.80 -23.00
N ARG A 338 -12.02 9.74 -24.30
CA ARG A 338 -13.38 9.71 -24.80
C ARG A 338 -13.57 8.62 -25.86
N ARG A 339 -14.75 8.01 -25.91
CA ARG A 339 -15.25 7.25 -27.07
C ARG A 339 -16.73 7.55 -27.33
N GLN A 340 -17.21 7.28 -28.52
CA GLN A 340 -18.62 7.47 -28.87
C GLN A 340 -19.39 6.16 -28.81
N HIS A 341 -18.83 5.09 -29.39
CA HIS A 341 -19.45 3.77 -29.39
C HIS A 341 -18.69 2.79 -28.49
N VAL A 342 -19.41 1.92 -27.78
CA VAL A 342 -18.80 0.95 -26.82
C VAL A 342 -17.81 0.00 -27.49
N GLN A 343 -17.98 -0.25 -28.80
CA GLN A 343 -17.12 -1.10 -29.62
C GLN A 343 -15.82 -0.40 -30.04
N GLU A 344 -15.72 0.92 -29.87
CA GLU A 344 -14.53 1.71 -30.19
C GLU A 344 -13.55 1.74 -29.00
N GLN A 345 -12.27 1.91 -29.34
CA GLN A 345 -11.24 2.20 -28.34
C GLN A 345 -11.38 3.64 -27.83
N PHE A 346 -11.07 3.84 -26.55
CA PHE A 346 -10.96 5.17 -25.97
C PHE A 346 -9.79 5.94 -26.59
N GLN A 347 -10.04 7.17 -27.00
CA GLN A 347 -9.03 8.07 -27.53
C GLN A 347 -8.70 9.15 -26.50
N THR A 348 -7.42 9.43 -26.31
CA THR A 348 -6.96 10.55 -25.48
C THR A 348 -7.33 11.88 -26.15
N LEU A 349 -7.96 12.76 -25.40
CA LEU A 349 -8.39 14.08 -25.88
C LEU A 349 -7.20 15.05 -25.97
N PRO A 350 -7.23 15.98 -26.94
CA PRO A 350 -6.14 16.92 -27.15
C PRO A 350 -5.96 17.83 -25.92
N ASN A 351 -4.69 18.05 -25.54
CA ASN A 351 -4.30 18.89 -24.41
C ASN A 351 -5.00 18.52 -23.08
N SER A 352 -5.30 17.24 -22.89
CA SER A 352 -6.03 16.76 -21.71
C SER A 352 -5.16 16.33 -20.53
N PHE A 353 -3.84 16.40 -20.68
CA PHE A 353 -2.93 16.07 -19.59
C PHE A 353 -3.02 17.13 -18.50
N VAL A 354 -3.33 16.69 -17.28
CA VAL A 354 -3.30 17.51 -16.06
C VAL A 354 -2.28 16.89 -15.10
N PRO A 355 -1.22 17.63 -14.72
CA PRO A 355 -0.17 17.09 -13.86
C PRO A 355 -0.73 16.74 -12.47
N GLY A 356 -0.32 15.58 -11.97
CA GLY A 356 -0.61 15.11 -10.61
C GLY A 356 0.34 15.73 -9.58
N HIS A 357 0.13 15.38 -8.31
CA HIS A 357 0.96 15.88 -7.21
C HIS A 357 1.97 14.84 -6.68
N GLY A 358 2.25 13.78 -7.45
CA GLY A 358 3.14 12.69 -7.04
C GLY A 358 2.52 11.88 -5.92
N THR A 359 3.14 11.92 -4.73
CA THR A 359 2.63 11.26 -3.54
C THR A 359 2.16 12.30 -2.53
N THR A 360 0.85 12.33 -2.26
CA THR A 360 0.24 13.24 -1.28
C THR A 360 -0.95 12.60 -0.57
N ASN A 361 -1.08 12.86 0.73
CA ASN A 361 -2.25 12.48 1.53
C ASN A 361 -3.23 13.64 1.71
N THR A 362 -3.05 14.75 0.97
CA THR A 362 -3.98 15.88 0.96
C THR A 362 -4.89 15.82 -0.27
N PRO A 363 -6.21 16.04 -0.12
CA PRO A 363 -7.11 16.00 -1.26
C PRO A 363 -6.74 16.99 -2.35
N GLN A 364 -6.72 16.53 -3.60
CA GLN A 364 -6.46 17.36 -4.77
C GLN A 364 -7.70 17.47 -5.65
N TYR A 365 -7.79 18.58 -6.37
CA TYR A 365 -8.92 18.93 -7.21
C TYR A 365 -8.42 19.24 -8.62
N TYR A 366 -9.10 18.66 -9.60
CA TYR A 366 -8.69 18.75 -10.99
C TYR A 366 -9.88 19.07 -11.88
N SER A 367 -9.59 19.66 -13.04
CA SER A 367 -10.62 19.90 -14.05
C SER A 367 -10.04 19.87 -15.46
N TYR A 368 -10.89 19.56 -16.43
CA TYR A 368 -10.59 19.60 -17.86
C TYR A 368 -11.86 19.95 -18.65
N THR A 369 -11.71 20.70 -19.75
CA THR A 369 -12.82 21.03 -20.65
C THR A 369 -12.57 20.43 -22.04
N ASP A 370 -13.46 19.54 -22.47
CA ASP A 370 -13.49 19.05 -23.84
C ASP A 370 -14.27 20.02 -24.74
N SER A 371 -13.56 20.81 -25.53
CA SER A 371 -14.11 21.72 -26.54
C SER A 371 -14.29 21.09 -27.93
N THR A 372 -14.01 19.79 -28.07
CA THR A 372 -14.04 19.07 -29.36
C THR A 372 -15.34 18.29 -29.56
N VAL A 373 -16.21 18.30 -28.55
CA VAL A 373 -17.45 17.53 -28.55
C VAL A 373 -18.48 18.13 -29.52
N PHE A 374 -19.33 17.27 -30.06
CA PHE A 374 -20.46 17.63 -30.90
C PHE A 374 -21.71 16.93 -30.38
N VAL A 375 -22.86 17.14 -31.02
CA VAL A 375 -24.10 16.50 -30.58
C VAL A 375 -24.01 14.98 -30.74
N GLY A 376 -24.20 14.26 -29.65
CA GLY A 376 -24.02 12.81 -29.58
C GLY A 376 -23.97 12.30 -28.13
N SER A 377 -23.89 10.98 -27.99
CA SER A 377 -23.63 10.31 -26.71
C SER A 377 -22.18 9.87 -26.67
N PHE A 378 -21.48 10.19 -25.60
CA PHE A 378 -20.06 9.88 -25.42
C PHE A 378 -19.83 9.24 -24.05
N GLN A 379 -18.79 8.41 -23.97
CA GLN A 379 -18.27 7.93 -22.69
C GLN A 379 -16.92 8.58 -22.42
N TYR A 380 -16.75 9.09 -21.20
CA TYR A 380 -15.53 9.68 -20.70
C TYR A 380 -14.94 8.83 -19.60
N ARG A 381 -13.61 8.74 -19.53
CA ARG A 381 -12.88 8.14 -18.41
C ARG A 381 -11.58 8.88 -18.19
N LEU A 382 -11.05 8.76 -16.98
CA LEU A 382 -9.70 9.20 -16.66
C LEU A 382 -8.72 8.06 -16.93
N LYS A 383 -7.59 8.40 -17.54
CA LYS A 383 -6.37 7.59 -17.56
C LYS A 383 -5.40 8.24 -16.59
N GLN A 384 -5.23 7.66 -15.41
CA GLN A 384 -4.16 8.03 -14.48
C GLN A 384 -2.85 7.44 -15.00
N ILE A 385 -1.78 8.20 -14.88
CA ILE A 385 -0.41 7.81 -15.23
C ILE A 385 0.42 7.96 -13.96
N ASP A 386 1.14 6.90 -13.61
CA ASP A 386 2.08 6.90 -12.51
C ASP A 386 3.45 7.46 -12.94
N LEU A 387 4.32 7.89 -12.02
CA LEU A 387 5.67 8.39 -12.32
C LEU A 387 6.58 7.32 -12.95
N ASP A 388 6.25 6.03 -12.73
CA ASP A 388 6.89 4.88 -13.35
C ASP A 388 6.27 4.49 -14.72
N GLY A 389 5.22 5.20 -15.15
CA GLY A 389 4.53 4.99 -16.41
C GLY A 389 3.40 3.95 -16.38
N ILE A 390 3.11 3.32 -15.22
CA ILE A 390 1.93 2.46 -15.08
C ILE A 390 0.66 3.29 -15.28
N VAL A 391 -0.37 2.68 -15.89
CA VAL A 391 -1.62 3.37 -16.22
C VAL A 391 -2.81 2.71 -15.54
N HIS A 392 -3.66 3.52 -14.92
CA HIS A 392 -4.92 3.09 -14.31
C HIS A 392 -6.09 3.80 -14.97
N PHE A 393 -7.24 3.13 -15.05
CA PHE A 393 -8.44 3.70 -15.68
C PHE A 393 -9.61 3.72 -14.72
N THR A 394 -10.38 4.80 -14.75
CA THR A 394 -11.68 4.84 -14.08
C THR A 394 -12.74 4.12 -14.89
N GLU A 395 -13.81 3.72 -14.21
CA GLU A 395 -15.05 3.33 -14.89
C GLU A 395 -15.55 4.49 -15.78
N PRO A 396 -16.00 4.20 -17.01
CA PRO A 396 -16.49 5.26 -17.89
C PRO A 396 -17.83 5.83 -17.45
N ILE A 397 -17.96 7.16 -17.52
CA ILE A 397 -19.23 7.87 -17.34
C ILE A 397 -19.82 8.25 -18.70
N GLN A 398 -21.14 8.19 -18.83
CA GLN A 398 -21.84 8.55 -20.06
C GLN A 398 -22.31 10.00 -20.03
N VAL A 399 -22.07 10.73 -21.11
CA VAL A 399 -22.45 12.14 -21.30
C VAL A 399 -23.21 12.29 -22.60
N ASN A 400 -24.40 12.90 -22.54
CA ASN A 400 -25.26 13.13 -23.71
C ASN A 400 -25.29 14.61 -24.09
N VAL A 401 -24.69 14.96 -25.23
CA VAL A 401 -24.67 16.31 -25.80
C VAL A 401 -25.80 16.43 -26.83
N ILE A 402 -26.76 17.33 -26.61
CA ILE A 402 -27.96 17.48 -27.45
C ILE A 402 -28.03 18.86 -28.13
N THR A 403 -28.60 18.94 -29.35
CA THR A 403 -28.76 20.18 -30.15
C THR A 403 -29.65 21.22 -29.47
N SER A 404 -30.60 20.77 -28.66
CA SER A 404 -31.35 21.64 -27.78
C SER A 404 -30.60 21.77 -26.46
N ILE A 405 -29.76 22.80 -26.36
CA ILE A 405 -29.74 23.54 -25.10
C ILE A 405 -31.18 24.07 -24.95
N LYS A 406 -32.09 23.26 -24.38
CA LYS A 406 -32.92 23.88 -23.34
C LYS A 406 -31.86 24.45 -22.44
N THR A 407 -31.78 25.78 -22.39
CA THR A 407 -31.29 26.45 -21.21
C THR A 407 -31.84 25.61 -20.06
N GLY A 408 -30.98 24.79 -19.43
CA GLY A 408 -31.32 24.26 -18.13
C GLY A 408 -31.55 25.54 -17.37
N ASN A 409 -32.84 25.85 -17.16
CA ASN A 409 -33.31 27.20 -16.87
C ASN A 409 -32.30 27.79 -15.91
N ILE A 410 -31.49 28.77 -16.34
CA ILE A 410 -30.82 29.62 -15.36
C ILE A 410 -32.02 30.11 -14.57
N PRO A 411 -32.17 29.67 -13.30
CA PRO A 411 -33.39 29.96 -12.60
C PRO A 411 -33.52 31.46 -12.62
N THR A 412 -34.59 32.00 -13.21
CA THR A 412 -34.82 33.45 -13.13
C THR A 412 -35.11 33.88 -11.70
N GLU A 413 -35.37 32.89 -10.83
CA GLU A 413 -35.77 33.05 -9.46
C GLU A 413 -34.83 32.29 -8.53
N PHE A 414 -34.57 32.90 -7.38
CA PHE A 414 -33.93 32.26 -6.25
C PHE A 414 -34.95 31.36 -5.54
N SER A 415 -34.67 30.06 -5.41
CA SER A 415 -35.62 29.09 -4.86
C SER A 415 -34.95 28.06 -3.95
N LEU A 416 -35.37 27.99 -2.69
CA LEU A 416 -35.06 26.88 -1.79
C LEU A 416 -36.21 25.86 -1.83
N LYS A 417 -35.96 24.60 -2.21
CA LYS A 417 -36.98 23.55 -2.28
C LYS A 417 -37.23 22.91 -0.91
N GLN A 418 -38.40 22.26 -0.79
CA GLN A 418 -38.69 21.44 0.37
C GLN A 418 -37.75 20.23 0.39
N ASN A 419 -37.12 19.96 1.53
CA ASN A 419 -36.26 18.80 1.70
C ASN A 419 -37.06 17.51 1.47
N TYR A 420 -36.43 16.48 0.92
CA TYR A 420 -37.02 15.16 0.73
C TYR A 420 -36.06 14.05 1.15
N PRO A 421 -36.51 13.05 1.92
CA PRO A 421 -37.85 12.95 2.53
C PRO A 421 -38.11 14.05 3.59
N ASN A 422 -39.37 14.34 3.91
CA ASN A 422 -39.74 15.18 5.05
C ASN A 422 -41.13 14.75 5.59
N PRO A 423 -41.24 14.18 6.81
CA PRO A 423 -40.15 13.97 7.78
C PRO A 423 -39.07 12.99 7.28
N PHE A 424 -37.86 13.08 7.84
CA PHE A 424 -36.70 12.28 7.43
C PHE A 424 -36.02 11.57 8.61
N ASN A 425 -35.24 10.51 8.33
CA ASN A 425 -34.49 9.74 9.31
C ASN A 425 -33.30 8.98 8.67
N PRO A 426 -32.04 9.20 9.09
CA PRO A 426 -31.52 10.47 9.59
C PRO A 426 -31.07 11.39 8.44
N GLU A 427 -31.23 10.99 7.17
CA GLU A 427 -30.72 11.70 6.00
C GLU A 427 -31.83 12.32 5.15
N THR A 428 -31.59 13.53 4.66
CA THR A 428 -32.47 14.22 3.71
C THR A 428 -31.67 14.98 2.68
N LYS A 429 -32.24 15.10 1.48
CA LYS A 429 -31.72 15.93 0.40
C LYS A 429 -32.40 17.30 0.40
N ILE A 430 -31.65 18.36 0.11
CA ILE A 430 -32.12 19.74 0.01
C ILE A 430 -31.67 20.31 -1.34
N ASP A 431 -32.65 20.54 -2.22
CA ASP A 431 -32.41 21.17 -3.52
C ASP A 431 -32.64 22.68 -3.44
N PHE A 432 -31.85 23.46 -4.18
CA PHE A 432 -32.02 24.89 -4.31
C PHE A 432 -31.53 25.43 -5.66
N GLU A 433 -31.99 26.62 -6.01
CA GLU A 433 -31.76 27.28 -7.29
C GLU A 433 -31.28 28.71 -7.01
N ILE A 434 -30.19 29.12 -7.67
CA ILE A 434 -29.66 30.48 -7.58
C ILE A 434 -29.57 31.12 -8.98
N PRO A 435 -30.03 32.37 -9.16
CA PRO A 435 -30.13 33.03 -10.46
C PRO A 435 -28.81 33.64 -10.95
N GLY A 436 -27.83 33.81 -10.06
CA GLY A 436 -26.55 34.45 -10.33
C GLY A 436 -25.42 33.79 -9.54
N ALA A 437 -24.19 33.90 -10.03
CA ALA A 437 -23.02 33.40 -9.33
C ALA A 437 -22.69 34.26 -8.11
N GLY A 438 -22.25 33.64 -7.02
CA GLY A 438 -21.81 34.35 -5.82
C GLY A 438 -21.68 33.48 -4.58
N SER A 439 -21.43 34.13 -3.44
CA SER A 439 -21.34 33.46 -2.14
C SER A 439 -22.70 32.92 -1.72
N VAL A 440 -22.76 31.61 -1.50
CA VAL A 440 -23.97 30.89 -1.06
C VAL A 440 -23.74 30.27 0.31
N MET A 441 -24.72 30.47 1.19
CA MET A 441 -24.71 29.91 2.53
C MET A 441 -26.03 29.18 2.82
N LEU A 442 -25.95 27.90 3.17
CA LEU A 442 -27.09 27.11 3.61
C LEU A 442 -26.84 26.60 5.02
N ASN A 443 -27.62 27.11 5.98
CA ASN A 443 -27.47 26.80 7.40
C ASN A 443 -28.72 26.12 7.94
N VAL A 444 -28.55 25.23 8.92
CA VAL A 444 -29.64 24.62 9.69
C VAL A 444 -29.68 25.24 11.09
N PHE A 445 -30.89 25.49 11.60
CA PHE A 445 -31.20 26.10 12.88
C PHE A 445 -32.19 25.25 13.67
N ASP A 446 -32.06 25.25 15.00
CA ASP A 446 -33.07 24.67 15.89
C ASP A 446 -34.29 25.59 16.09
N LEU A 447 -35.28 25.14 16.87
CA LEU A 447 -36.49 25.92 17.20
C LEU A 447 -36.21 27.23 17.95
N LEU A 448 -35.04 27.38 18.56
CA LEU A 448 -34.62 28.60 19.27
C LEU A 448 -33.83 29.55 18.36
N GLY A 449 -33.64 29.20 17.08
CA GLY A 449 -32.87 29.98 16.12
C GLY A 449 -31.35 29.85 16.27
N ARG A 450 -30.86 28.85 17.02
CA ARG A 450 -29.42 28.57 17.12
C ARG A 450 -28.99 27.79 15.90
N ARG A 451 -27.90 28.20 15.24
CA ARG A 451 -27.33 27.47 14.10
C ARG A 451 -26.72 26.18 14.58
N VAL A 452 -27.19 25.05 14.05
CA VAL A 452 -26.76 23.70 14.42
C VAL A 452 -25.93 23.01 13.34
N ALA A 453 -26.03 23.45 12.08
CA ALA A 453 -25.19 22.95 10.98
C ALA A 453 -24.98 24.02 9.89
N VAL A 454 -23.88 23.90 9.15
CA VAL A 454 -23.59 24.63 7.91
C VAL A 454 -23.48 23.57 6.82
N LEU A 455 -24.37 23.58 5.85
CA LEU A 455 -24.42 22.60 4.76
C LEU A 455 -23.70 23.10 3.50
N VAL A 456 -23.75 24.42 3.27
CA VAL A 456 -23.06 25.08 2.15
C VAL A 456 -22.49 26.40 2.65
N ASN A 457 -21.24 26.71 2.32
CA ASN A 457 -20.58 28.00 2.57
C ASN A 457 -19.45 28.24 1.57
N GLU A 458 -19.79 28.46 0.31
CA GLU A 458 -18.82 28.54 -0.80
C GLU A 458 -19.32 29.46 -1.94
N GLN A 459 -18.51 29.64 -2.98
CA GLN A 459 -18.89 30.38 -4.18
C GLN A 459 -19.52 29.41 -5.19
N LEU A 460 -20.78 29.64 -5.56
CA LEU A 460 -21.50 28.81 -6.53
C LEU A 460 -21.84 29.62 -7.79
N ILE A 461 -21.89 28.94 -8.93
CA ILE A 461 -22.38 29.51 -10.19
C ILE A 461 -23.91 29.49 -10.26
N ALA A 462 -24.51 30.31 -11.13
CA ALA A 462 -25.96 30.30 -11.37
C ALA A 462 -26.44 28.90 -11.81
N GLY A 463 -27.49 28.38 -11.18
CA GLY A 463 -27.98 27.03 -11.48
C GLY A 463 -28.76 26.38 -10.35
N SER A 464 -29.14 25.12 -10.57
CA SER A 464 -29.72 24.23 -9.56
C SER A 464 -28.62 23.46 -8.85
N HIS A 465 -28.72 23.37 -7.53
CA HIS A 465 -27.76 22.78 -6.62
C HIS A 465 -28.47 21.87 -5.64
N SER A 466 -27.73 20.92 -5.07
CA SER A 466 -28.26 20.00 -4.07
C SER A 466 -27.22 19.70 -3.00
N THR A 467 -27.69 19.52 -1.77
CA THR A 467 -26.86 19.08 -0.65
C THR A 467 -27.63 18.09 0.20
N GLU A 468 -26.91 17.26 0.94
CA GLU A 468 -27.48 16.28 1.87
C GLU A 468 -27.18 16.69 3.31
N TRP A 469 -28.13 16.42 4.20
CA TRP A 469 -27.92 16.56 5.62
C TRP A 469 -28.14 15.22 6.33
N ASN A 470 -27.05 14.67 6.88
CA ASN A 470 -27.10 13.56 7.82
C ASN A 470 -27.23 14.10 9.25
N ALA A 471 -28.41 13.92 9.83
CA ALA A 471 -28.77 14.41 11.15
C ALA A 471 -28.62 13.36 12.27
N SER A 472 -27.76 12.34 12.08
CA SER A 472 -27.54 11.27 13.06
C SER A 472 -27.00 11.75 14.42
N GLY A 473 -26.46 12.96 14.52
CA GLY A 473 -26.04 13.57 15.79
C GLY A 473 -27.10 14.41 16.50
N PHE A 474 -28.30 14.56 15.93
CA PHE A 474 -29.32 15.51 16.38
C PHE A 474 -30.56 14.82 16.96
N VAL A 475 -31.32 15.55 17.79
CA VAL A 475 -32.54 15.05 18.44
C VAL A 475 -33.74 15.14 17.50
N SER A 476 -34.70 14.21 17.59
CA SER A 476 -35.96 14.30 16.84
C SER A 476 -36.68 15.61 17.15
N GLY A 477 -37.21 16.26 16.12
CA GLY A 477 -37.81 17.58 16.28
C GLY A 477 -37.88 18.38 14.99
N VAL A 478 -38.29 19.62 15.14
CA VAL A 478 -38.42 20.57 14.03
C VAL A 478 -37.13 21.40 13.92
N TYR A 479 -36.62 21.52 12.70
CA TYR A 479 -35.52 22.42 12.38
C TYR A 479 -35.91 23.34 11.23
N TYR A 480 -35.14 24.42 11.07
CA TYR A 480 -35.25 25.33 9.94
C TYR A 480 -33.95 25.36 9.17
N TYR A 481 -34.03 25.38 7.85
CA TYR A 481 -32.86 25.55 6.99
C TYR A 481 -33.04 26.81 6.16
N GLN A 482 -31.99 27.60 6.06
CA GLN A 482 -32.00 28.92 5.44
C GLN A 482 -30.89 29.03 4.41
N LEU A 483 -31.28 29.35 3.19
CA LEU A 483 -30.39 29.66 2.09
C LEU A 483 -30.19 31.17 1.98
N ARG A 484 -28.96 31.61 1.77
CA ARG A 484 -28.58 32.99 1.45
C ARG A 484 -27.70 33.02 0.21
N ALA A 485 -28.02 33.88 -0.76
CA ALA A 485 -27.17 34.14 -1.93
C ALA A 485 -27.41 35.56 -2.47
N GLY A 486 -26.36 36.34 -2.71
CA GLY A 486 -26.47 37.65 -3.38
C GLY A 486 -27.45 38.66 -2.74
N GLY A 487 -27.67 38.56 -1.42
CA GLY A 487 -28.62 39.39 -0.67
C GLY A 487 -30.03 38.79 -0.49
N LEU A 488 -30.34 37.71 -1.21
CA LEU A 488 -31.61 36.98 -1.11
C LEU A 488 -31.55 35.95 0.02
N VAL A 489 -32.67 35.76 0.73
CA VAL A 489 -32.78 34.83 1.86
C VAL A 489 -34.10 34.07 1.79
N GLN A 490 -34.07 32.74 1.89
CA GLN A 490 -35.27 31.90 1.98
C GLN A 490 -35.08 30.84 3.07
N THR A 491 -36.12 30.61 3.86
CA THR A 491 -36.10 29.65 4.98
C THR A 491 -37.22 28.63 4.80
N LYS A 492 -36.96 27.36 5.10
CA LYS A 492 -37.95 26.29 5.14
C LYS A 492 -37.82 25.45 6.40
N LYS A 493 -38.89 24.72 6.73
CA LYS A 493 -39.00 23.84 7.88
C LYS A 493 -38.75 22.39 7.47
N LEU A 494 -38.01 21.65 8.27
CA LEU A 494 -37.86 20.20 8.13
C LEU A 494 -38.13 19.51 9.47
N VAL A 495 -38.55 18.24 9.44
CA VAL A 495 -38.90 17.45 10.64
C VAL A 495 -38.04 16.19 10.68
N LEU A 496 -37.17 16.09 11.69
CA LEU A 496 -36.38 14.88 11.95
C LEU A 496 -37.20 13.93 12.83
N LEU A 497 -37.43 12.72 12.33
CA LEU A 497 -37.98 11.61 13.11
C LEU A 497 -36.85 10.63 13.37
N ARG A 498 -36.84 10.02 14.56
CA ARG A 498 -36.04 8.83 14.82
C ARG A 498 -36.98 7.66 15.06
#